data_AF-A0A6J5D062-F1
#
_entry.id   AF-A0A6J5D062-F1
#
_cell.length_a   1.000
_cell.length_b   1.000
_cell.length_c   1.000
_cell.angle_alpha   90.00
_cell.angle_beta   90.00
_cell.angle_gamma   90.00
#
_symmetry.space_group_name_H-M   'P 1'
#
loop_
_entity.id
_entity.type
_entity.pdbx_description
1 polymer ?
#
loop_
_entity_poly.entity_id
_entity_poly.type
_entity_poly.pdbx_seq_one_letter_code
_entity_poly.pdbx_strand_id
1 'polypeptide(L)'
;MIEHDKSLHDVGMAVIHAIGDAGFDSLSSALDGLDPGFRRLLVEGAYAGIIARPNLALKHRELITVAVLTTMGNAESALKYHAAGMLNTGWSADELLETVLHTLVYAGVPTTVAAVRIVSKVFSERGIEIGHEMRPAPRRAERCDPHVAWLVTRESERSGALSAQVHDDFTKRVYAAAWSRSALSLKDRQLATLAVAIAQENQPDAVRLHLDACLRIGWTRSELTEVLIQLTGYIGWPLILPITRMALDVFERTAKEGLSQARSADEPTEEKTEGNTEEAIEGLAVSRLSVSGQFALSLPEGLAQISPVVARYLEDLGLVGYVYESAEETKARRLTDIACLACVARQADAEMLSEHVKDALSSGASKREIVEAILRALPHAGVFATRHGLDMATKVFEEMAHADLPA
;
A
#
# COMPACT_ATOMS: atom_id res chain seq x y z
N MET A 1 -41.67 27.17 -6.09
CA MET A 1 -40.62 27.06 -5.05
C MET A 1 -39.33 26.78 -5.78
N ILE A 2 -38.43 27.77 -5.84
CA ILE A 2 -37.12 27.62 -6.49
C ILE A 2 -36.25 26.89 -5.47
N GLU A 3 -35.82 25.67 -5.79
CA GLU A 3 -34.77 24.99 -5.04
C GLU A 3 -33.54 25.90 -5.08
N HIS A 4 -33.06 26.36 -3.92
CA HIS A 4 -31.77 27.02 -3.84
C HIS A 4 -30.70 25.99 -4.19
N ASP A 5 -30.24 26.02 -5.45
CA ASP A 5 -29.06 25.29 -5.90
C ASP A 5 -27.90 25.68 -4.98
N LYS A 6 -27.42 24.72 -4.16
CA LYS A 6 -26.33 24.99 -3.22
C LYS A 6 -25.09 25.37 -4.02
N SER A 7 -24.37 26.40 -3.60
CA SER A 7 -23.14 26.76 -4.30
C SER A 7 -22.14 25.59 -4.23
N LEU A 8 -21.26 25.44 -5.23
CA LEU A 8 -20.19 24.44 -5.18
C LEU A 8 -19.33 24.61 -3.93
N HIS A 9 -19.18 25.85 -3.45
CA HIS A 9 -18.48 26.12 -2.21
C HIS A 9 -19.18 25.46 -1.00
N ASP A 10 -20.50 25.64 -0.88
CA ASP A 10 -21.29 25.04 0.20
C ASP A 10 -21.26 23.51 0.16
N VAL A 11 -21.31 22.92 -1.04
CA VAL A 11 -21.20 21.46 -1.22
C VAL A 11 -19.82 20.97 -0.80
N GLY A 12 -18.75 21.65 -1.22
CA GLY A 12 -17.39 21.29 -0.86
C GLY A 12 -17.15 21.40 0.65
N MET A 13 -17.59 22.48 1.27
CA MET A 13 -17.51 22.67 2.71
C MET A 13 -18.32 21.61 3.46
N ALA A 14 -19.51 21.23 2.98
CA ALA A 14 -20.29 20.17 3.62
C ALA A 14 -19.56 18.81 3.62
N VAL A 15 -18.84 18.49 2.55
CA VAL A 15 -17.97 17.29 2.51
C VAL A 15 -16.81 17.41 3.49
N ILE A 16 -16.14 18.56 3.51
CA ILE A 16 -15.05 18.83 4.45
C ILE A 16 -15.52 18.66 5.89
N HIS A 17 -16.66 19.23 6.27
CA HIS A 17 -17.25 19.08 7.61
C HIS A 17 -17.57 17.62 7.95
N ALA A 18 -18.01 16.83 6.96
CA ALA A 18 -18.29 15.40 7.16
C ALA A 18 -17.00 14.56 7.36
N ILE A 19 -15.90 14.96 6.72
CA ILE A 19 -14.57 14.37 6.93
C ILE A 19 -13.98 14.85 8.27
N GLY A 20 -14.09 16.14 8.57
CA GLY A 20 -13.72 16.76 9.83
C GLY A 20 -13.04 18.12 9.63
N ASP A 21 -13.24 19.03 10.57
CA ASP A 21 -12.71 20.40 10.45
C ASP A 21 -11.25 20.51 10.87
N ALA A 22 -10.87 19.70 11.86
CA ALA A 22 -9.54 19.70 12.43
C ALA A 22 -8.49 19.31 11.38
N GLY A 23 -7.61 20.26 11.04
CA GLY A 23 -6.60 20.12 10.00
C GLY A 23 -6.93 20.91 8.73
N PHE A 24 -8.21 20.97 8.35
CA PHE A 24 -8.62 21.73 7.16
C PHE A 24 -8.52 23.24 7.38
N ASP A 25 -8.85 23.77 8.57
CA ASP A 25 -8.76 25.21 8.85
C ASP A 25 -7.34 25.77 8.66
N SER A 26 -6.35 25.01 9.14
CA SER A 26 -4.93 25.37 9.00
C SER A 26 -4.47 25.34 7.54
N LEU A 27 -4.91 24.32 6.79
CA LEU A 27 -4.65 24.20 5.36
C LEU A 27 -5.32 25.34 4.58
N SER A 28 -6.60 25.60 4.86
CA SER A 28 -7.38 26.67 4.24
C SER A 28 -6.70 28.03 4.42
N SER A 29 -6.25 28.33 5.63
CA SER A 29 -5.54 29.59 5.93
C SER A 29 -4.22 29.72 5.17
N ALA A 30 -3.46 28.62 5.06
CA ALA A 30 -2.22 28.59 4.30
C ALA A 30 -2.45 28.77 2.79
N LEU A 31 -3.51 28.15 2.24
CA LEU A 31 -3.88 28.29 0.83
C LEU A 31 -4.32 29.72 0.50
N ASP A 32 -5.17 30.33 1.33
CA ASP A 32 -5.60 31.72 1.15
C ASP A 32 -4.42 32.71 1.22
N GLY A 33 -3.43 32.42 2.08
CA GLY A 33 -2.21 33.23 2.17
C GLY A 33 -1.32 33.17 0.93
N LEU A 34 -1.43 32.12 0.12
CA LEU A 34 -0.73 31.99 -1.16
C LEU A 34 -1.57 32.56 -2.32
N ASP A 35 -2.78 32.04 -2.50
CA ASP A 35 -3.73 32.46 -3.52
C ASP A 35 -5.15 31.96 -3.15
N PRO A 36 -6.14 32.86 -2.94
CA PRO A 36 -7.53 32.47 -2.66
C PRO A 36 -8.16 31.57 -3.75
N GLY A 37 -7.70 31.69 -5.00
CA GLY A 37 -8.06 30.80 -6.09
C GLY A 37 -7.59 29.37 -5.87
N PHE A 38 -6.47 29.15 -5.17
CA PHE A 38 -6.01 27.81 -4.83
C PHE A 38 -6.93 27.15 -3.81
N ARG A 39 -7.34 27.87 -2.75
CA ARG A 39 -8.37 27.37 -1.84
C ARG A 39 -9.67 27.04 -2.58
N ARG A 40 -10.10 27.92 -3.49
CA ARG A 40 -11.31 27.68 -4.30
C ARG A 40 -11.21 26.40 -5.12
N LEU A 41 -10.08 26.16 -5.78
CA LEU A 41 -9.84 24.92 -6.55
C LEU A 41 -9.95 23.67 -5.66
N LEU A 42 -9.44 23.73 -4.43
CA LEU A 42 -9.57 22.62 -3.49
C LEU A 42 -11.02 22.40 -3.05
N VAL A 43 -11.71 23.45 -2.61
CA VAL A 43 -13.08 23.34 -2.07
C VAL A 43 -14.09 23.01 -3.16
N GLU A 44 -14.15 23.81 -4.22
CA GLU A 44 -15.14 23.68 -5.30
C GLU A 44 -14.74 22.59 -6.31
N GLY A 45 -13.45 22.50 -6.65
CA GLY A 45 -12.96 21.52 -7.62
C GLY A 45 -12.85 20.12 -7.05
N ALA A 46 -12.04 19.95 -5.99
CA ALA A 46 -11.79 18.62 -5.43
C ALA A 46 -12.96 18.15 -4.55
N TYR A 47 -13.30 18.87 -3.49
CA TYR A 47 -14.32 18.37 -2.55
C TYR A 47 -15.72 18.37 -3.15
N ALA A 48 -16.16 19.45 -3.79
CA ALA A 48 -17.48 19.50 -4.41
C ALA A 48 -17.53 18.75 -5.75
N GLY A 49 -16.57 18.98 -6.64
CA GLY A 49 -16.57 18.42 -7.99
C GLY A 49 -16.24 16.94 -8.07
N ILE A 50 -15.46 16.39 -7.12
CA ILE A 50 -14.98 15.01 -7.14
C ILE A 50 -15.51 14.21 -5.95
N ILE A 51 -15.26 14.65 -4.72
CA ILE A 51 -15.57 13.84 -3.52
C ILE A 51 -17.08 13.79 -3.24
N ALA A 52 -17.83 14.87 -3.51
CA ALA A 52 -19.28 14.91 -3.28
C ALA A 52 -20.10 14.05 -4.26
N ARG A 53 -19.48 13.50 -5.31
CA ARG A 53 -20.19 12.75 -6.35
C ARG A 53 -20.86 11.50 -5.75
N PRO A 54 -22.14 11.23 -6.04
CA PRO A 54 -22.98 10.30 -5.28
C PRO A 54 -22.74 8.82 -5.59
N ASN A 55 -22.03 8.51 -6.68
CA ASN A 55 -21.84 7.16 -7.18
C ASN A 55 -20.89 6.31 -6.31
N LEU A 56 -20.16 6.92 -5.37
CA LEU A 56 -19.32 6.23 -4.40
C LEU A 56 -19.49 6.90 -3.03
N ALA A 57 -19.89 6.12 -2.03
CA ALA A 57 -20.14 6.63 -0.69
C ALA A 57 -18.86 7.22 -0.07
N LEU A 58 -19.02 8.33 0.67
CA LEU A 58 -17.91 9.05 1.31
C LEU A 58 -17.04 8.14 2.20
N LYS A 59 -17.66 7.18 2.91
CA LYS A 59 -16.96 6.16 3.68
C LYS A 59 -15.91 5.41 2.84
N HIS A 60 -16.26 4.94 1.65
CA HIS A 60 -15.32 4.24 0.77
C HIS A 60 -14.28 5.18 0.14
N ARG A 61 -14.63 6.46 -0.05
CA ARG A 61 -13.66 7.47 -0.51
C ARG A 61 -12.54 7.65 0.51
N GLU A 62 -12.84 7.72 1.80
CA GLU A 62 -11.82 7.81 2.85
C GLU A 62 -10.95 6.53 2.94
N LEU A 63 -11.54 5.34 2.76
CA LEU A 63 -10.79 4.08 2.68
C LEU A 63 -9.73 4.12 1.56
N ILE A 64 -10.13 4.53 0.36
CA ILE A 64 -9.24 4.67 -0.80
C ILE A 64 -8.14 5.69 -0.51
N THR A 65 -8.52 6.86 0.02
CA THR A 65 -7.59 7.94 0.32
C THR A 65 -6.53 7.51 1.33
N VAL A 66 -6.92 6.88 2.44
CA VAL A 66 -5.96 6.39 3.45
C VAL A 66 -5.01 5.35 2.86
N ALA A 67 -5.51 4.42 2.04
CA ALA A 67 -4.68 3.41 1.38
C ALA A 67 -3.65 4.04 0.42
N VAL A 68 -4.06 5.03 -0.38
CA VAL A 68 -3.18 5.75 -1.31
C VAL A 68 -2.17 6.62 -0.59
N LEU A 69 -2.59 7.42 0.39
CA LEU A 69 -1.68 8.30 1.14
C LEU A 69 -0.63 7.49 1.93
N THR A 70 -1.04 6.33 2.47
CA THR A 70 -0.11 5.38 3.07
C THR A 70 0.90 4.89 2.04
N THR A 71 0.44 4.49 0.85
CA THR A 71 1.30 3.98 -0.23
C THR A 71 2.31 5.01 -0.73
N MET A 72 1.88 6.27 -0.88
CA MET A 72 2.72 7.38 -1.33
C MET A 72 3.82 7.73 -0.31
N GLY A 73 3.50 7.65 1.00
CA GLY A 73 4.49 7.80 2.05
C GLY A 73 5.13 9.19 2.16
N ASN A 74 4.53 10.23 1.59
CA ASN A 74 5.10 11.58 1.53
C ASN A 74 4.08 12.70 1.86
N ALA A 75 2.94 12.34 2.45
CA ALA A 75 1.81 13.23 2.70
C ALA A 75 1.23 13.04 4.11
N GLU A 76 2.08 13.13 5.14
CA GLU A 76 1.71 12.79 6.53
C GLU A 76 0.53 13.61 7.09
N SER A 77 0.46 14.92 6.79
CA SER A 77 -0.62 15.79 7.25
C SER A 77 -1.96 15.40 6.64
N ALA A 78 -1.97 15.11 5.33
CA ALA A 78 -3.16 14.60 4.64
C ALA A 78 -3.56 13.22 5.17
N LEU A 79 -2.60 12.31 5.40
CA LEU A 79 -2.89 10.99 5.96
C LEU A 79 -3.51 11.11 7.36
N LYS A 80 -2.99 12.00 8.22
CA LYS A 80 -3.56 12.27 9.54
C LYS A 80 -5.01 12.77 9.43
N TYR A 81 -5.26 13.73 8.54
CA TYR A 81 -6.59 14.30 8.29
C TYR A 81 -7.59 13.23 7.81
N HIS A 82 -7.23 12.42 6.81
CA HIS A 82 -8.12 11.39 6.28
C HIS A 82 -8.22 10.14 7.16
N ALA A 83 -7.24 9.84 8.00
CA ALA A 83 -7.39 8.82 9.05
C ALA A 83 -8.47 9.24 10.06
N ALA A 84 -8.45 10.51 10.48
CA ALA A 84 -9.52 11.11 11.28
C ALA A 84 -10.88 11.10 10.52
N GLY A 85 -10.86 11.36 9.22
CA GLY A 85 -12.03 11.32 8.35
C GLY A 85 -12.65 9.94 8.16
N MET A 86 -11.81 8.91 8.05
CA MET A 86 -12.23 7.53 7.98
C MET A 86 -13.07 7.14 9.21
N LEU A 87 -12.65 7.56 10.41
CA LEU A 87 -13.43 7.36 11.64
C LEU A 87 -14.75 8.16 11.62
N ASN A 88 -14.71 9.41 11.19
CA ASN A 88 -15.88 10.31 11.15
C ASN A 88 -16.95 9.84 10.15
N THR A 89 -16.54 9.11 9.11
CA THR A 89 -17.42 8.55 8.08
C THR A 89 -17.94 7.14 8.42
N GLY A 90 -17.68 6.66 9.63
CA GLY A 90 -18.28 5.44 10.18
C GLY A 90 -17.44 4.17 10.02
N TRP A 91 -16.13 4.28 9.81
CA TRP A 91 -15.20 3.15 10.02
C TRP A 91 -14.79 3.04 11.49
N SER A 92 -14.56 1.81 11.94
CA SER A 92 -13.96 1.52 13.23
C SER A 92 -12.45 1.75 13.24
N ALA A 93 -11.87 1.83 14.44
CA ALA A 93 -10.42 1.90 14.62
C ALA A 93 -9.71 0.67 14.03
N ASP A 94 -10.29 -0.52 14.18
CA ASP A 94 -9.73 -1.76 13.64
C ASP A 94 -9.71 -1.76 12.11
N GLU A 95 -10.77 -1.27 11.46
CA GLU A 95 -10.84 -1.16 9.99
C GLU A 95 -9.83 -0.13 9.45
N LEU A 96 -9.65 1.01 10.13
CA LEU A 96 -8.63 1.99 9.77
C LEU A 96 -7.21 1.41 9.93
N LEU A 97 -6.93 0.76 11.05
CA LEU A 97 -5.63 0.13 11.30
C LEU A 97 -5.35 -0.97 10.29
N GLU A 98 -6.34 -1.82 9.99
CA GLU A 98 -6.23 -2.89 9.01
C GLU A 98 -6.00 -2.34 7.59
N THR A 99 -6.60 -1.20 7.24
CA THR A 99 -6.36 -0.54 5.94
C THR A 99 -4.89 -0.18 5.75
N VAL A 100 -4.26 0.37 6.79
CA VAL A 100 -2.84 0.74 6.78
C VAL A 100 -1.94 -0.51 6.81
N LEU A 101 -2.28 -1.52 7.62
CA LEU A 101 -1.51 -2.77 7.67
C LEU A 101 -1.57 -3.54 6.35
N HIS A 102 -2.72 -3.55 5.69
CA HIS A 102 -2.90 -4.23 4.41
C HIS A 102 -1.97 -3.69 3.34
N THR A 103 -1.57 -2.41 3.40
CA THR A 103 -0.60 -1.86 2.43
C THR A 103 0.80 -2.46 2.59
N LEU A 104 1.15 -3.11 3.70
CA LEU A 104 2.51 -3.58 3.96
C LEU A 104 3.00 -4.54 2.87
N VAL A 105 2.15 -5.48 2.47
CA VAL A 105 2.46 -6.51 1.47
C VAL A 105 2.69 -5.92 0.08
N TYR A 106 2.09 -4.75 -0.18
CA TYR A 106 2.12 -4.10 -1.48
C TYR A 106 3.14 -2.96 -1.51
N ALA A 107 3.04 -2.02 -0.57
CA ALA A 107 3.80 -0.77 -0.47
C ALA A 107 5.08 -0.84 0.38
N GLY A 108 5.28 -1.95 1.08
CA GLY A 108 6.47 -2.22 1.87
C GLY A 108 6.34 -1.78 3.33
N VAL A 109 7.28 -2.27 4.16
CA VAL A 109 7.32 -2.00 5.60
C VAL A 109 7.51 -0.52 5.98
N PRO A 110 8.38 0.28 5.31
CA PRO A 110 8.63 1.64 5.78
C PRO A 110 7.38 2.53 5.79
N THR A 111 6.61 2.53 4.69
CA THR A 111 5.39 3.33 4.57
C THR A 111 4.30 2.90 5.54
N THR A 112 4.10 1.58 5.70
CA THR A 112 3.14 1.08 6.69
C THR A 112 3.52 1.47 8.11
N VAL A 113 4.80 1.36 8.50
CA VAL A 113 5.23 1.74 9.86
C VAL A 113 5.02 3.24 10.11
N ALA A 114 5.39 4.08 9.16
CA ALA A 114 5.16 5.52 9.26
C ALA A 114 3.66 5.85 9.40
N ALA A 115 2.81 5.21 8.60
CA ALA A 115 1.37 5.38 8.66
C ALA A 115 0.74 4.86 9.96
N VAL A 116 1.18 3.70 10.48
CA VAL A 116 0.73 3.17 11.78
C VAL A 116 1.02 4.16 12.90
N ARG A 117 2.18 4.83 12.89
CA ARG A 117 2.51 5.86 13.89
C ARG A 117 1.57 7.07 13.79
N ILE A 118 1.25 7.52 12.57
CA ILE A 118 0.31 8.63 12.35
C ILE A 118 -1.08 8.25 12.85
N VAL A 119 -1.57 7.06 12.48
CA VAL A 119 -2.87 6.55 12.93
C VAL A 119 -2.91 6.36 14.46
N SER A 120 -1.82 5.88 15.07
CA SER A 120 -1.71 5.74 16.54
C SER A 120 -1.81 7.10 17.25
N LYS A 121 -1.25 8.17 16.66
CA LYS A 121 -1.43 9.54 17.18
C LYS A 121 -2.89 9.96 17.09
N VAL A 122 -3.59 9.69 15.98
CA VAL A 122 -5.02 9.99 15.83
C VAL A 122 -5.85 9.28 16.90
N PHE A 123 -5.56 8.00 17.16
CA PHE A 123 -6.24 7.25 18.22
C PHE A 123 -5.98 7.83 19.61
N SER A 124 -4.72 8.13 19.92
CA SER A 124 -4.32 8.74 21.19
C SER A 124 -5.00 10.10 21.42
N GLU A 125 -5.02 10.96 20.40
CA GLU A 125 -5.68 12.28 20.44
C GLU A 125 -7.20 12.17 20.65
N ARG A 126 -7.81 11.06 20.24
CA ARG A 126 -9.25 10.79 20.38
C ARG A 126 -9.61 9.95 21.61
N GLY A 127 -8.62 9.56 22.43
CA GLY A 127 -8.84 8.67 23.57
C GLY A 127 -9.35 7.29 23.17
N ILE A 128 -9.03 6.83 21.95
CA ILE A 128 -9.39 5.51 21.47
C ILE A 128 -8.32 4.53 21.94
N GLU A 129 -8.68 3.68 22.89
CA GLU A 129 -7.84 2.55 23.27
C GLU A 129 -7.92 1.49 22.16
N ILE A 130 -6.79 1.22 21.51
CA ILE A 130 -6.70 0.07 20.62
C ILE A 130 -6.58 -1.16 21.51
N GLY A 131 -7.68 -1.91 21.65
CA GLY A 131 -7.56 -3.30 22.02
C GLY A 131 -6.78 -3.98 20.91
N HIS A 132 -5.51 -4.32 21.12
CA HIS A 132 -4.70 -5.11 20.19
C HIS A 132 -5.24 -6.55 19.98
N GLU A 133 -6.53 -6.79 20.24
CA GLU A 133 -7.25 -8.02 19.95
C GLU A 133 -7.45 -8.16 18.45
N MET A 134 -6.35 -8.39 17.74
CA MET A 134 -6.39 -8.89 16.39
C MET A 134 -6.83 -10.35 16.42
N ARG A 135 -7.86 -10.68 15.66
CA ARG A 135 -8.20 -12.08 15.36
C ARG A 135 -7.10 -12.65 14.45
N PRO A 136 -6.40 -13.72 14.86
CA PRO A 136 -5.33 -14.29 14.05
C PRO A 136 -5.88 -14.78 12.70
N ALA A 137 -5.06 -14.66 11.66
CA ALA A 137 -5.33 -15.26 10.36
C ALA A 137 -5.56 -16.78 10.52
N PRO A 138 -6.59 -17.38 9.86
CA PRO A 138 -6.73 -18.82 9.83
C PRO A 138 -5.47 -19.47 9.22
N ARG A 139 -4.83 -20.37 9.98
CA ARG A 139 -3.52 -20.98 9.65
C ARG A 139 -3.49 -21.93 8.44
N ARG A 140 -4.60 -22.11 7.71
CA ARG A 140 -4.67 -23.03 6.55
C ARG A 140 -5.36 -22.39 5.35
N ALA A 141 -4.67 -22.40 4.21
CA ALA A 141 -5.15 -21.92 2.91
C ALA A 141 -6.35 -22.74 2.35
N GLU A 142 -6.55 -23.96 2.83
CA GLU A 142 -7.63 -24.89 2.43
C GLU A 142 -9.03 -24.43 2.90
N ARG A 143 -9.12 -23.29 3.61
CA ARG A 143 -10.38 -22.60 3.98
C ARG A 143 -10.48 -21.19 3.40
N CYS A 144 -9.63 -20.84 2.43
CA CYS A 144 -9.68 -19.53 1.80
C CYS A 144 -11.02 -19.30 1.09
N ASP A 145 -11.55 -18.09 1.25
CA ASP A 145 -12.72 -17.64 0.51
C ASP A 145 -12.50 -17.82 -1.01
N PRO A 146 -13.54 -18.21 -1.80
CA PRO A 146 -13.41 -18.42 -3.23
C PRO A 146 -12.79 -17.23 -3.99
N HIS A 147 -13.06 -16.00 -3.56
CA HIS A 147 -12.45 -14.79 -4.13
C HIS A 147 -10.94 -14.76 -3.91
N VAL A 148 -10.49 -15.09 -2.70
CA VAL A 148 -9.07 -15.13 -2.34
C VAL A 148 -8.36 -16.26 -3.08
N ALA A 149 -8.98 -17.44 -3.16
CA ALA A 149 -8.45 -18.57 -3.92
C ALA A 149 -8.27 -18.19 -5.41
N TRP A 150 -9.27 -17.52 -5.99
CA TRP A 150 -9.21 -17.02 -7.37
C TRP A 150 -8.06 -16.01 -7.55
N LEU A 151 -7.93 -15.03 -6.66
CA LEU A 151 -6.89 -14.00 -6.74
C LEU A 151 -5.49 -14.60 -6.65
N VAL A 152 -5.25 -15.47 -5.67
CA VAL A 152 -3.98 -16.17 -5.48
C VAL A 152 -3.61 -16.99 -6.71
N THR A 153 -4.59 -17.69 -7.30
CA THR A 153 -4.38 -18.49 -8.53
C THR A 153 -3.94 -17.60 -9.68
N ARG A 154 -4.63 -16.47 -9.90
CA ARG A 154 -4.29 -15.52 -10.96
C ARG A 154 -2.90 -14.90 -10.78
N GLU A 155 -2.52 -14.58 -9.54
CA GLU A 155 -1.17 -14.09 -9.26
C GLU A 155 -0.10 -15.17 -9.51
N SER A 156 -0.39 -16.42 -9.17
CA SER A 156 0.51 -17.55 -9.47
C SER A 156 0.69 -17.77 -10.98
N GLU A 157 -0.39 -17.74 -11.77
CA GLU A 157 -0.34 -17.89 -13.23
C GLU A 157 0.57 -16.83 -13.88
N ARG A 158 0.51 -15.58 -13.40
CA ARG A 158 1.37 -14.48 -13.90
C ARG A 158 2.85 -14.68 -13.61
N SER A 159 3.16 -15.45 -12.58
CA SER A 159 4.51 -15.56 -12.06
C SER A 159 5.29 -16.74 -12.64
N GLY A 160 4.67 -17.57 -13.52
CA GLY A 160 5.11 -18.89 -14.01
C GLY A 160 6.55 -19.06 -14.57
N ALA A 161 7.38 -18.02 -14.60
CA ALA A 161 8.82 -18.08 -14.87
C ALA A 161 9.71 -18.28 -13.63
N LEU A 162 9.20 -18.08 -12.40
CA LEU A 162 9.97 -18.36 -11.17
C LEU A 162 9.80 -19.83 -10.74
N SER A 163 10.75 -20.34 -9.94
CA SER A 163 10.65 -21.70 -9.40
C SER A 163 9.37 -21.88 -8.55
N ALA A 164 8.79 -23.09 -8.55
CA ALA A 164 7.60 -23.42 -7.76
C ALA A 164 7.74 -23.08 -6.26
N GLN A 165 8.97 -23.12 -5.72
CA GLN A 165 9.26 -22.78 -4.32
C GLN A 165 9.12 -21.28 -4.03
N VAL A 166 9.61 -20.41 -4.92
CA VAL A 166 9.47 -18.95 -4.78
C VAL A 166 8.00 -18.54 -4.89
N HIS A 167 7.21 -19.23 -5.72
CA HIS A 167 5.75 -19.04 -5.81
C HIS A 167 5.01 -19.43 -4.54
N ASP A 168 5.35 -20.57 -3.96
CA ASP A 168 4.68 -21.08 -2.77
C ASP A 168 4.89 -20.15 -1.57
N ASP A 169 6.13 -19.69 -1.37
CA ASP A 169 6.47 -18.82 -0.25
C ASP A 169 5.96 -17.38 -0.42
N PHE A 170 6.09 -16.77 -1.60
CA PHE A 170 5.66 -15.39 -1.83
C PHE A 170 4.13 -15.27 -1.99
N THR A 171 3.54 -16.08 -2.87
CA THR A 171 2.13 -15.92 -3.27
C THR A 171 1.16 -16.60 -2.30
N LYS A 172 1.52 -17.72 -1.65
CA LYS A 172 0.59 -18.39 -0.73
C LYS A 172 0.71 -17.90 0.70
N ARG A 173 1.91 -17.65 1.22
CA ARG A 173 2.05 -17.24 2.64
C ARG A 173 1.66 -15.79 2.86
N VAL A 174 2.24 -14.87 2.07
CA VAL A 174 2.08 -13.43 2.29
C VAL A 174 0.68 -12.95 1.90
N TYR A 175 0.18 -13.36 0.73
CA TYR A 175 -1.18 -12.97 0.31
C TYR A 175 -2.25 -13.70 1.13
N ALA A 176 -2.18 -15.02 1.35
CA ALA A 176 -3.25 -15.68 2.11
C ALA A 176 -3.34 -15.17 3.56
N ALA A 177 -2.21 -14.84 4.20
CA ALA A 177 -2.22 -14.26 5.55
C ALA A 177 -2.80 -12.82 5.55
N ALA A 178 -2.43 -11.97 4.59
CA ALA A 178 -2.98 -10.61 4.50
C ALA A 178 -4.49 -10.61 4.19
N TRP A 179 -4.96 -11.51 3.33
CA TRP A 179 -6.35 -11.56 2.86
C TRP A 179 -7.31 -12.29 3.79
N SER A 180 -6.79 -13.10 4.71
CA SER A 180 -7.62 -13.91 5.62
C SER A 180 -8.02 -13.20 6.92
N ARG A 181 -7.57 -11.95 7.10
CA ARG A 181 -7.89 -11.14 8.27
C ARG A 181 -9.28 -10.53 8.16
N SER A 182 -10.01 -10.53 9.28
CA SER A 182 -11.46 -10.26 9.30
C SER A 182 -11.84 -8.81 9.61
N ALA A 183 -10.89 -7.93 9.94
CA ALA A 183 -11.20 -6.55 10.31
C ALA A 183 -11.79 -5.74 9.13
N LEU A 184 -11.27 -5.93 7.91
CA LEU A 184 -11.90 -5.43 6.68
C LEU A 184 -12.69 -6.56 5.99
N SER A 185 -13.84 -6.20 5.44
CA SER A 185 -14.54 -7.09 4.51
C SER A 185 -13.67 -7.37 3.28
N LEU A 186 -13.84 -8.54 2.64
CA LEU A 186 -13.10 -8.85 1.41
C LEU A 186 -13.40 -7.83 0.30
N LYS A 187 -14.63 -7.31 0.24
CA LYS A 187 -15.04 -6.30 -0.75
C LYS A 187 -14.28 -4.98 -0.54
N ASP A 188 -14.15 -4.52 0.70
CA ASP A 188 -13.43 -3.29 1.04
C ASP A 188 -11.92 -3.45 0.92
N ARG A 189 -11.38 -4.58 1.38
CA ARG A 189 -9.97 -4.94 1.22
C ARG A 189 -9.57 -4.97 -0.26
N GLN A 190 -10.45 -5.48 -1.12
CA GLN A 190 -10.23 -5.48 -2.57
C GLN A 190 -10.21 -4.08 -3.18
N LEU A 191 -11.10 -3.18 -2.72
CA LEU A 191 -11.10 -1.78 -3.14
C LEU A 191 -9.82 -1.06 -2.71
N ALA A 192 -9.39 -1.26 -1.45
CA ALA A 192 -8.15 -0.71 -0.93
C ALA A 192 -6.94 -1.24 -1.71
N THR A 193 -6.91 -2.53 -2.06
CA THR A 193 -5.81 -3.11 -2.84
C THR A 193 -5.74 -2.52 -4.25
N LEU A 194 -6.88 -2.32 -4.90
CA LEU A 194 -6.92 -1.63 -6.19
C LEU A 194 -6.35 -0.21 -6.07
N ALA A 195 -6.73 0.53 -5.02
CA ALA A 195 -6.21 1.87 -4.78
C ALA A 195 -4.68 1.88 -4.59
N VAL A 196 -4.14 0.93 -3.83
CA VAL A 196 -2.69 0.74 -3.66
C VAL A 196 -2.03 0.43 -5.01
N ALA A 197 -2.57 -0.52 -5.78
CA ALA A 197 -2.02 -0.90 -7.08
C ALA A 197 -2.01 0.26 -8.09
N ILE A 198 -3.02 1.14 -8.05
CA ILE A 198 -3.07 2.36 -8.88
C ILE A 198 -2.05 3.40 -8.41
N ALA A 199 -1.88 3.56 -7.10
CA ALA A 199 -0.92 4.50 -6.53
C ALA A 199 0.53 4.05 -6.72
N GLN A 200 0.77 2.75 -6.92
CA GLN A 200 2.08 2.22 -7.26
C GLN A 200 2.37 2.35 -8.76
N GLU A 201 3.42 3.09 -9.08
CA GLU A 201 3.88 3.24 -10.44
C GLU A 201 4.34 1.90 -11.04
N ASN A 202 4.19 1.76 -12.35
CA ASN A 202 4.68 0.61 -13.13
C ASN A 202 4.07 -0.76 -12.75
N GLN A 203 2.80 -0.80 -12.31
CA GLN A 203 2.08 -2.04 -11.98
C GLN A 203 0.82 -2.29 -12.85
N PRO A 204 0.88 -2.18 -14.19
CA PRO A 204 -0.31 -2.22 -15.05
C PRO A 204 -1.07 -3.54 -14.94
N ASP A 205 -0.37 -4.66 -14.75
CA ASP A 205 -0.99 -5.97 -14.65
C ASP A 205 -1.65 -6.21 -13.30
N ALA A 206 -1.08 -5.67 -12.20
CA ALA A 206 -1.74 -5.69 -10.89
C ALA A 206 -3.02 -4.85 -10.92
N VAL A 207 -2.97 -3.68 -11.56
CA VAL A 207 -4.16 -2.83 -11.75
C VAL A 207 -5.25 -3.57 -12.51
N ARG A 208 -4.92 -4.24 -13.63
CA ARG A 208 -5.90 -5.04 -14.39
C ARG A 208 -6.49 -6.17 -13.56
N LEU A 209 -5.65 -6.90 -12.82
CA LEU A 209 -6.09 -7.99 -11.97
C LEU A 209 -7.03 -7.51 -10.87
N HIS A 210 -6.65 -6.47 -10.12
CA HIS A 210 -7.46 -5.97 -9.02
C HIS A 210 -8.73 -5.24 -9.49
N LEU A 211 -8.75 -4.66 -10.70
CA LEU A 211 -9.98 -4.19 -11.34
C LEU A 211 -10.94 -5.35 -11.64
N ASP A 212 -10.46 -6.44 -12.24
CA ASP A 212 -11.27 -7.64 -12.52
C ASP A 212 -11.82 -8.24 -11.22
N ALA A 213 -10.97 -8.35 -10.19
CA ALA A 213 -11.39 -8.87 -8.91
C ALA A 213 -12.40 -7.95 -8.19
N CYS A 214 -12.27 -6.62 -8.30
CA CYS A 214 -13.26 -5.69 -7.81
C CYS A 214 -14.64 -5.94 -8.44
N LEU A 215 -14.69 -6.13 -9.77
CA LEU A 215 -15.95 -6.43 -10.46
C LEU A 215 -16.53 -7.77 -10.02
N ARG A 216 -15.69 -8.81 -9.88
CA ARG A 216 -16.10 -10.15 -9.43
C ARG A 216 -16.70 -10.16 -8.03
N ILE A 217 -16.12 -9.40 -7.10
CA ILE A 217 -16.63 -9.30 -5.72
C ILE A 217 -17.81 -8.32 -5.59
N GLY A 218 -18.24 -7.70 -6.70
CA GLY A 218 -19.48 -6.93 -6.78
C GLY A 218 -19.32 -5.42 -6.64
N TRP A 219 -18.14 -4.85 -6.92
CA TRP A 219 -18.04 -3.41 -7.24
C TRP A 219 -18.53 -3.16 -8.65
N THR A 220 -19.23 -2.05 -8.84
CA THR A 220 -19.78 -1.68 -10.14
C THR A 220 -18.78 -0.86 -10.95
N ARG A 221 -18.95 -0.88 -12.28
CA ARG A 221 -18.24 0.03 -13.19
C ARG A 221 -18.38 1.50 -12.76
N SER A 222 -19.55 1.90 -12.28
CA SER A 222 -19.82 3.28 -11.84
C SER A 222 -18.96 3.64 -10.63
N GLU A 223 -18.96 2.79 -9.59
CA GLU A 223 -18.14 2.98 -8.38
C GLU A 223 -16.65 3.00 -8.71
N LEU A 224 -16.16 2.06 -9.55
CA LEU A 224 -14.76 2.01 -9.94
C LEU A 224 -14.34 3.20 -10.82
N THR A 225 -15.26 3.79 -11.58
CA THR A 225 -15.00 5.04 -12.29
C THR A 225 -14.78 6.20 -11.31
N GLU A 226 -15.54 6.25 -10.21
CA GLU A 226 -15.34 7.25 -9.16
C GLU A 226 -14.01 7.09 -8.43
N VAL A 227 -13.49 5.85 -8.29
CA VAL A 227 -12.14 5.62 -7.77
C VAL A 227 -11.11 6.31 -8.66
N LEU A 228 -11.18 6.11 -9.98
CA LEU A 228 -10.24 6.73 -10.92
C LEU A 228 -10.35 8.26 -10.89
N ILE A 229 -11.57 8.80 -10.89
CA ILE A 229 -11.80 10.25 -10.80
C ILE A 229 -11.21 10.80 -9.50
N GLN A 230 -11.48 10.16 -8.35
CA GLN A 230 -10.95 10.57 -7.06
C GLN A 230 -9.42 10.63 -7.05
N LEU A 231 -8.77 9.60 -7.60
CA LEU A 231 -7.32 9.51 -7.58
C LEU A 231 -6.63 10.56 -8.46
N THR A 232 -7.35 11.23 -9.37
CA THR A 232 -6.81 12.42 -10.06
C THR A 232 -6.43 13.55 -9.09
N GLY A 233 -7.12 13.65 -7.94
CA GLY A 233 -6.84 14.63 -6.89
C GLY A 233 -5.71 14.26 -5.93
N TYR A 234 -5.30 12.98 -5.89
CA TYR A 234 -4.27 12.49 -4.97
C TYR A 234 -2.95 12.14 -5.68
N ILE A 235 -3.01 11.42 -6.80
CA ILE A 235 -1.80 11.00 -7.54
C ILE A 235 -1.68 11.69 -8.91
N GLY A 236 -2.68 12.49 -9.30
CA GLY A 236 -2.63 13.33 -10.49
C GLY A 236 -3.10 12.65 -11.78
N TRP A 237 -3.49 13.50 -12.74
CA TRP A 237 -3.92 13.08 -14.08
C TRP A 237 -2.91 12.20 -14.84
N PRO A 238 -1.58 12.48 -14.83
CA PRO A 238 -0.64 11.70 -15.63
C PRO A 238 -0.63 10.21 -15.32
N LEU A 239 -0.84 9.83 -14.05
CA LEU A 239 -0.90 8.43 -13.63
C LEU A 239 -2.26 7.78 -13.91
N ILE A 240 -3.36 8.55 -13.83
CA ILE A 240 -4.72 8.02 -14.01
C ILE A 240 -5.12 7.85 -15.49
N LEU A 241 -4.63 8.70 -16.38
CA LEU A 241 -5.05 8.66 -17.80
C LEU A 241 -4.72 7.32 -18.49
N PRO A 242 -3.50 6.73 -18.35
CA PRO A 242 -3.23 5.41 -18.89
C PRO A 242 -4.08 4.31 -18.24
N ILE A 243 -4.31 4.40 -16.93
CA ILE A 243 -5.13 3.43 -16.17
C ILE A 243 -6.59 3.47 -16.62
N THR A 244 -7.10 4.64 -16.99
CA THR A 244 -8.47 4.79 -17.52
C THR A 244 -8.69 3.93 -18.76
N ARG A 245 -7.69 3.85 -19.67
CA ARG A 245 -7.76 2.96 -20.83
C ARG A 245 -7.78 1.49 -20.41
N MET A 246 -6.91 1.10 -19.47
CA MET A 246 -6.90 -0.28 -18.94
C MET A 246 -8.23 -0.66 -18.30
N ALA A 247 -8.87 0.27 -17.58
CA ALA A 247 -10.16 0.04 -16.97
C ALA A 247 -11.27 -0.17 -18.02
N LEU A 248 -11.26 0.61 -19.10
CA LEU A 248 -12.19 0.41 -20.23
C LEU A 248 -12.01 -1.00 -20.83
N ASP A 249 -10.78 -1.42 -21.09
CA ASP A 249 -10.49 -2.75 -21.63
C ASP A 249 -11.02 -3.87 -20.70
N VAL A 250 -10.81 -3.73 -19.39
CA VAL A 250 -11.33 -4.68 -18.38
C VAL A 250 -12.85 -4.68 -18.37
N PHE A 251 -13.50 -3.50 -18.34
CA PHE A 251 -14.96 -3.40 -18.33
C PHE A 251 -15.61 -4.02 -19.57
N GLU A 252 -15.02 -3.81 -20.75
CA GLU A 252 -15.49 -4.41 -22.00
C GLU A 252 -15.35 -5.93 -22.00
N ARG A 253 -14.22 -6.44 -21.51
CA ARG A 253 -13.99 -7.88 -21.39
C ARG A 253 -14.98 -8.53 -20.43
N THR A 254 -15.15 -8.00 -19.22
CA THR A 254 -16.10 -8.53 -18.23
C THR A 254 -17.54 -8.47 -18.74
N ALA A 255 -17.92 -7.41 -19.46
CA ALA A 255 -19.26 -7.32 -20.06
C ALA A 255 -19.51 -8.41 -21.12
N LYS A 256 -18.51 -8.70 -21.97
CA LYS A 256 -18.60 -9.77 -22.97
C LYS A 256 -18.67 -11.16 -22.32
N GLU A 257 -17.86 -11.41 -21.30
CA GLU A 257 -17.87 -12.66 -20.54
C GLU A 257 -19.23 -12.89 -19.86
N GLY A 258 -19.80 -11.88 -19.21
CA GLY A 258 -21.12 -11.96 -18.59
C GLY A 258 -22.27 -12.22 -19.59
N LEU A 259 -22.20 -11.60 -20.78
CA LEU A 259 -23.16 -11.86 -21.87
C LEU A 259 -23.03 -13.29 -22.44
N SER A 260 -21.82 -13.84 -22.49
CA SER A 260 -21.58 -15.21 -22.98
C SER A 260 -22.07 -16.27 -21.98
N GLN A 261 -21.86 -16.06 -20.68
CA GLN A 261 -22.32 -16.97 -19.63
C GLN A 261 -23.85 -16.96 -19.48
N ALA A 262 -24.49 -15.79 -19.64
CA ALA A 262 -25.94 -15.70 -19.66
C ALA A 262 -26.57 -16.43 -20.86
N ARG A 263 -25.87 -16.49 -22.01
CA ARG A 263 -26.32 -17.24 -23.19
C ARG A 263 -26.09 -18.75 -23.07
N SER A 264 -25.02 -19.18 -22.40
CA SER A 264 -24.73 -20.60 -22.19
C SER A 264 -25.57 -21.26 -21.09
N ALA A 265 -26.17 -20.47 -20.19
CA ALA A 265 -27.06 -20.99 -19.13
C ALA A 265 -28.46 -21.42 -19.64
N ASP A 266 -28.82 -21.06 -20.87
CA ASP A 266 -30.09 -21.42 -21.54
C ASP A 266 -29.98 -22.68 -22.42
N GLU A 267 -28.80 -23.29 -22.57
CA GLU A 267 -28.60 -24.53 -23.32
C GLU A 267 -28.36 -25.73 -22.38
N PRO A 268 -28.86 -26.94 -22.69
CA PRO A 268 -28.62 -28.12 -21.87
C PRO A 268 -27.13 -28.45 -21.86
N THR A 269 -26.54 -28.52 -20.67
CA THR A 269 -25.11 -28.81 -20.47
C THR A 269 -24.77 -30.26 -20.86
N GLU A 270 -23.97 -30.42 -21.91
CA GLU A 270 -23.18 -31.64 -22.13
C GLU A 270 -21.92 -31.59 -21.26
N GLU A 271 -21.73 -32.63 -20.43
CA GLU A 271 -20.49 -32.89 -19.71
C GLU A 271 -19.34 -33.04 -20.70
N LYS A 272 -18.33 -32.17 -20.60
CA LYS A 272 -17.05 -32.35 -21.27
C LYS A 272 -16.02 -32.85 -20.27
N THR A 273 -15.56 -34.06 -20.56
CA THR A 273 -14.49 -34.80 -19.90
C THR A 273 -13.18 -34.01 -19.93
N GLU A 274 -12.54 -33.89 -18.76
CA GLU A 274 -11.23 -33.26 -18.60
C GLU A 274 -10.15 -34.02 -19.38
N GLY A 275 -9.51 -33.31 -20.31
CA GLY A 275 -8.34 -33.79 -21.04
C GLY A 275 -7.07 -33.52 -20.23
N ASN A 276 -6.34 -34.59 -19.96
CA ASN A 276 -5.05 -34.62 -19.32
C ASN A 276 -4.01 -33.84 -20.15
N THR A 277 -3.28 -32.89 -19.55
CA THR A 277 -2.01 -32.37 -20.11
C THR A 277 -0.96 -32.33 -19.01
N GLU A 278 -0.38 -33.48 -18.75
CA GLU A 278 1.01 -33.61 -18.28
C GLU A 278 1.96 -33.47 -19.49
N GLU A 279 3.18 -32.96 -19.22
CA GLU A 279 4.35 -32.78 -20.11
C GLU A 279 4.30 -31.53 -21.04
N ALA A 280 5.32 -30.66 -21.14
CA ALA A 280 6.69 -30.62 -20.61
C ALA A 280 7.23 -29.18 -20.73
N ILE A 281 8.03 -28.70 -19.77
CA ILE A 281 9.14 -27.77 -20.05
C ILE A 281 10.33 -28.19 -19.16
N GLU A 282 11.18 -29.01 -19.75
CA GLU A 282 12.54 -29.28 -19.28
C GLU A 282 13.47 -28.22 -19.92
N GLY A 283 14.26 -27.53 -19.10
CA GLY A 283 15.41 -26.75 -19.57
C GLY A 283 15.42 -25.27 -19.20
N LEU A 284 15.88 -24.97 -17.98
CA LEU A 284 16.92 -23.98 -17.68
C LEU A 284 17.30 -24.13 -16.21
N ALA A 285 18.44 -24.78 -15.98
CA ALA A 285 18.97 -25.03 -14.66
C ALA A 285 19.40 -23.70 -13.99
N VAL A 286 18.51 -23.11 -13.18
CA VAL A 286 18.89 -22.20 -12.09
C VAL A 286 19.20 -23.04 -10.86
N SER A 287 20.17 -23.95 -10.99
CA SER A 287 20.67 -24.77 -9.90
C SER A 287 21.68 -23.96 -9.08
N ARG A 288 21.16 -23.13 -8.16
CA ARG A 288 21.81 -22.68 -6.89
C ARG A 288 21.12 -21.55 -6.13
N LEU A 289 19.89 -21.16 -6.47
CA LEU A 289 19.06 -20.39 -5.54
C LEU A 289 18.24 -21.37 -4.70
N SER A 290 18.91 -22.08 -3.78
CA SER A 290 18.19 -22.66 -2.66
C SER A 290 17.70 -21.49 -1.81
N VAL A 291 16.45 -21.07 -2.00
CA VAL A 291 15.74 -20.27 -0.99
C VAL A 291 15.34 -21.24 0.14
N SER A 292 16.35 -21.83 0.78
CA SER A 292 16.22 -22.60 2.01
C SER A 292 16.27 -21.69 3.24
N GLY A 293 16.50 -20.39 3.04
CA GLY A 293 16.33 -19.36 4.07
C GLY A 293 14.88 -18.88 4.08
N GLN A 294 14.29 -18.84 5.26
CA GLN A 294 13.04 -18.11 5.51
C GLN A 294 13.07 -16.76 4.77
N PHE A 295 11.93 -16.35 4.21
CA PHE A 295 11.68 -15.01 3.64
C PHE A 295 11.71 -13.91 4.72
N ALA A 296 12.65 -14.02 5.68
CA ALA A 296 12.86 -13.04 6.71
C ALA A 296 13.36 -11.77 6.03
N LEU A 297 12.51 -10.75 5.97
CA LEU A 297 13.00 -9.40 5.75
C LEU A 297 14.01 -9.16 6.86
N SER A 298 15.25 -8.85 6.51
CA SER A 298 16.21 -8.42 7.52
C SER A 298 15.78 -7.04 7.99
N LEU A 299 14.87 -7.00 8.95
CA LEU A 299 14.43 -5.75 9.56
C LEU A 299 15.50 -5.29 10.55
N PRO A 300 15.73 -3.98 10.72
CA PRO A 300 16.55 -3.48 11.81
C PRO A 300 16.01 -3.95 13.16
N GLU A 301 16.87 -4.27 14.13
CA GLU A 301 16.47 -4.84 15.43
C GLU A 301 15.43 -3.99 16.18
N GLY A 302 15.51 -2.66 16.08
CA GLY A 302 14.57 -1.74 16.72
C GLY A 302 13.17 -1.73 16.09
N LEU A 303 13.00 -2.22 14.86
CA LEU A 303 11.76 -2.04 14.11
C LEU A 303 10.58 -2.87 14.63
N ALA A 304 10.83 -4.12 15.02
CA ALA A 304 9.83 -4.95 15.68
C ALA A 304 9.40 -4.37 17.03
N GLN A 305 10.20 -3.49 17.64
CA GLN A 305 9.90 -2.90 18.95
C GLN A 305 9.10 -1.59 18.85
N ILE A 306 9.07 -0.96 17.66
CA ILE A 306 8.38 0.31 17.41
C ILE A 306 6.86 0.19 17.60
N SER A 307 6.29 -0.95 17.21
CA SER A 307 4.86 -1.21 17.37
C SER A 307 4.62 -2.72 17.53
N PRO A 308 4.06 -3.17 18.67
CA PRO A 308 3.68 -4.57 18.87
C PRO A 308 2.73 -5.10 17.77
N VAL A 309 1.93 -4.20 17.18
CA VAL A 309 1.02 -4.53 16.07
C VAL A 309 1.80 -4.90 14.82
N VAL A 310 2.78 -4.07 14.44
CA VAL A 310 3.60 -4.31 13.25
C VAL A 310 4.44 -5.57 13.45
N ALA A 311 5.05 -5.73 14.62
CA ALA A 311 5.85 -6.91 14.95
C ALA A 311 5.08 -8.21 14.72
N ARG A 312 3.90 -8.31 15.32
CA ARG A 312 3.04 -9.49 15.21
C ARG A 312 2.49 -9.69 13.79
N TYR A 313 2.19 -8.61 13.08
CA TYR A 313 1.75 -8.71 11.69
C TYR A 313 2.86 -9.25 10.78
N LEU A 314 4.10 -8.79 10.96
CA LEU A 314 5.26 -9.32 10.24
C LEU A 314 5.53 -10.79 10.61
N GLU A 315 5.36 -11.18 11.87
CA GLU A 315 5.43 -12.57 12.32
C GLU A 315 4.36 -13.44 11.64
N ASP A 316 3.11 -12.98 11.60
CA ASP A 316 1.99 -13.68 10.95
C ASP A 316 2.25 -13.87 9.43
N LEU A 317 2.90 -12.91 8.79
CA LEU A 317 3.32 -13.01 7.38
C LEU A 317 4.55 -13.91 7.19
N GLY A 318 5.19 -14.39 8.26
CA GLY A 318 6.43 -15.16 8.21
C GLY A 318 7.64 -14.32 7.74
N LEU A 319 7.54 -13.00 7.86
CA LEU A 319 8.56 -12.03 7.44
C LEU A 319 9.58 -11.74 8.54
N VAL A 320 9.37 -12.26 9.75
CA VAL A 320 10.32 -12.21 10.88
C VAL A 320 10.93 -13.60 11.05
N GLY A 321 12.26 -13.69 10.96
CA GLY A 321 13.01 -14.91 11.17
C GLY A 321 14.46 -14.63 11.53
N TYR A 322 15.03 -15.45 12.40
CA TYR A 322 16.45 -15.39 12.73
C TYR A 322 17.22 -16.12 11.64
N VAL A 323 17.80 -15.36 10.71
CA VAL A 323 18.83 -15.88 9.82
C VAL A 323 20.16 -15.77 10.58
N TYR A 324 20.85 -16.90 10.76
CA TYR A 324 22.24 -16.86 11.21
C TYR A 324 23.07 -16.28 10.07
N GLU A 325 23.46 -15.02 10.22
CA GLU A 325 24.27 -14.29 9.25
C GLU A 325 25.62 -13.96 9.88
N SER A 326 26.67 -14.07 9.08
CA SER A 326 27.95 -13.48 9.44
C SER A 326 27.84 -11.95 9.43
N ALA A 327 28.67 -11.28 10.22
CA ALA A 327 28.72 -9.81 10.23
C ALA A 327 28.96 -9.22 8.83
N GLU A 328 29.70 -9.92 7.97
CA GLU A 328 29.94 -9.51 6.58
C GLU A 328 28.67 -9.58 5.72
N GLU A 329 27.85 -10.63 5.89
CA GLU A 329 26.56 -10.78 5.20
C GLU A 329 25.55 -9.73 5.66
N THR A 330 25.46 -9.48 6.97
CA THR A 330 24.61 -8.42 7.52
C THR A 330 25.05 -7.06 6.98
N LYS A 331 26.36 -6.75 7.01
CA LYS A 331 26.91 -5.52 6.45
C LYS A 331 26.52 -5.35 4.98
N ALA A 332 26.75 -6.36 4.14
CA ALA A 332 26.46 -6.31 2.72
C ALA A 332 24.97 -6.04 2.45
N ARG A 333 24.08 -6.71 3.20
CA ARG A 333 22.64 -6.53 3.07
C ARG A 333 22.20 -5.11 3.43
N ARG A 334 22.73 -4.55 4.54
CA ARG A 334 22.40 -3.18 4.93
C ARG A 334 22.81 -2.14 3.92
N LEU A 335 23.98 -2.30 3.31
CA LEU A 335 24.41 -1.41 2.24
C LEU A 335 23.46 -1.46 1.04
N THR A 336 22.94 -2.65 0.70
CA THR A 336 21.91 -2.79 -0.34
C THR A 336 20.59 -2.13 0.07
N ASP A 337 20.10 -2.36 1.30
CA ASP A 337 18.86 -1.75 1.79
C ASP A 337 18.95 -0.22 1.78
N ILE A 338 20.08 0.34 2.23
CA ILE A 338 20.36 1.78 2.20
C ILE A 338 20.31 2.31 0.76
N ALA A 339 20.94 1.61 -0.20
CA ALA A 339 20.90 2.01 -1.61
C ALA A 339 19.48 1.98 -2.18
N CYS A 340 18.70 0.93 -1.87
CA CYS A 340 17.31 0.81 -2.28
C CYS A 340 16.44 1.93 -1.70
N LEU A 341 16.52 2.20 -0.39
CA LEU A 341 15.75 3.27 0.25
C LEU A 341 16.19 4.66 -0.24
N ALA A 342 17.48 4.85 -0.53
CA ALA A 342 17.97 6.08 -1.15
C ALA A 342 17.45 6.27 -2.59
N CYS A 343 17.22 5.19 -3.34
CA CYS A 343 16.59 5.26 -4.66
C CYS A 343 15.11 5.65 -4.57
N VAL A 344 14.37 5.13 -3.60
CA VAL A 344 12.93 5.38 -3.43
C VAL A 344 12.66 6.76 -2.83
N ALA A 345 13.46 7.16 -1.82
CA ALA A 345 13.49 8.50 -1.23
C ALA A 345 12.12 9.10 -0.84
N ARG A 346 11.17 8.27 -0.35
CA ARG A 346 9.94 8.79 0.25
C ARG A 346 10.24 9.28 1.66
N GLN A 347 9.48 10.27 2.12
CA GLN A 347 9.60 10.77 3.50
C GLN A 347 9.41 9.65 4.54
N ALA A 348 8.49 8.73 4.29
CA ALA A 348 8.25 7.57 5.15
C ALA A 348 9.43 6.59 5.23
N ASP A 349 10.35 6.61 4.25
CA ASP A 349 11.53 5.74 4.22
C ASP A 349 12.69 6.30 5.08
N ALA A 350 12.64 7.58 5.47
CA ALA A 350 13.75 8.30 6.10
C ALA A 350 14.21 7.68 7.44
N GLU A 351 13.25 7.32 8.29
CA GLU A 351 13.56 6.64 9.55
C GLU A 351 14.12 5.24 9.31
N MET A 352 13.52 4.48 8.38
CA MET A 352 14.00 3.12 8.07
C MET A 352 15.41 3.14 7.50
N LEU A 353 15.71 4.09 6.61
CA LEU A 353 17.06 4.31 6.09
C LEU A 353 18.03 4.62 7.24
N SER A 354 17.63 5.47 8.19
CA SER A 354 18.45 5.81 9.35
C SER A 354 18.75 4.58 10.23
N GLU A 355 17.76 3.71 10.46
CA GLU A 355 17.96 2.46 11.20
C GLU A 355 18.89 1.48 10.46
N HIS A 356 18.77 1.34 9.13
CA HIS A 356 19.71 0.53 8.36
C HIS A 356 21.14 1.11 8.36
N VAL A 357 21.29 2.44 8.39
CA VAL A 357 22.61 3.09 8.55
C VAL A 357 23.23 2.75 9.92
N LYS A 358 22.45 2.83 11.01
CA LYS A 358 22.92 2.44 12.36
C LYS A 358 23.33 0.97 12.42
N ASP A 359 22.53 0.09 11.84
CA ASP A 359 22.79 -1.35 11.82
C ASP A 359 24.02 -1.69 10.94
N ALA A 360 24.19 -1.01 9.81
CA ALA A 360 25.38 -1.15 8.96
C ALA A 360 26.66 -0.77 9.72
N LEU A 361 26.65 0.36 10.44
CA LEU A 361 27.79 0.81 11.25
C LEU A 361 28.09 -0.19 12.38
N SER A 362 27.06 -0.67 13.07
CA SER A 362 27.18 -1.67 14.14
C SER A 362 27.73 -3.01 13.64
N SER A 363 27.44 -3.33 12.38
CA SER A 363 27.96 -4.51 11.66
C SER A 363 29.35 -4.29 11.02
N GLY A 364 29.99 -3.13 11.26
CA GLY A 364 31.35 -2.84 10.82
C GLY A 364 31.49 -2.16 9.45
N ALA A 365 30.41 -1.61 8.88
CA ALA A 365 30.50 -0.72 7.72
C ALA A 365 31.21 0.59 8.09
N SER A 366 32.06 1.07 7.20
CA SER A 366 32.60 2.42 7.28
C SER A 366 31.58 3.47 6.78
N LYS A 367 31.68 4.70 7.28
CA LYS A 367 30.92 5.85 6.74
C LYS A 367 31.11 5.99 5.22
N ARG A 368 32.29 5.67 4.70
CA ARG A 368 32.60 5.68 3.27
C ARG A 368 31.79 4.65 2.49
N GLU A 369 31.69 3.41 2.96
CA GLU A 369 30.90 2.36 2.30
C GLU A 369 29.42 2.75 2.23
N ILE A 370 28.89 3.35 3.30
CA ILE A 370 27.49 3.84 3.34
C ILE A 370 27.28 4.98 2.34
N VAL A 371 28.17 5.97 2.32
CA VAL A 371 28.12 7.06 1.34
C VAL A 371 28.21 6.53 -0.09
N GLU A 372 29.09 5.56 -0.35
CA GLU A 372 29.20 4.95 -1.67
C GLU A 372 27.92 4.21 -2.08
N ALA A 373 27.31 3.46 -1.15
CA ALA A 373 26.03 2.79 -1.38
C ALA A 373 24.92 3.78 -1.76
N ILE A 374 24.83 4.92 -1.07
CA ILE A 374 23.87 5.99 -1.41
C ILE A 374 24.21 6.61 -2.77
N LEU A 375 25.48 6.90 -3.05
CA LEU A 375 25.90 7.50 -4.31
C LEU A 375 25.63 6.59 -5.52
N ARG A 376 25.55 5.26 -5.33
CA ARG A 376 25.14 4.33 -6.39
C ARG A 376 23.69 4.54 -6.84
N ALA A 377 22.84 5.19 -6.04
CA ALA A 377 21.50 5.58 -6.46
C ALA A 377 21.49 6.73 -7.47
N LEU A 378 22.55 7.56 -7.53
CA LEU A 378 22.60 8.76 -8.38
C LEU A 378 22.23 8.54 -9.85
N PRO A 379 22.78 7.55 -10.57
CA PRO A 379 22.40 7.30 -11.97
C PRO A 379 20.97 6.77 -12.15
N HIS A 380 20.30 6.31 -11.08
CA HIS A 380 18.98 5.67 -11.14
C HIS A 380 17.85 6.56 -10.61
N ALA A 381 18.13 7.34 -9.56
CA ALA A 381 17.14 8.15 -8.84
C ALA A 381 17.46 9.67 -8.89
N GLY A 382 18.60 10.06 -9.45
CA GLY A 382 19.00 11.45 -9.61
C GLY A 382 19.46 12.13 -8.32
N VAL A 383 19.77 13.43 -8.43
CA VAL A 383 20.47 14.18 -7.39
C VAL A 383 19.62 14.44 -6.14
N PHE A 384 18.30 14.61 -6.28
CA PHE A 384 17.43 14.93 -5.15
C PHE A 384 17.24 13.75 -4.20
N ALA A 385 16.95 12.56 -4.74
CA ALA A 385 16.85 11.33 -3.97
C ALA A 385 18.17 10.98 -3.28
N THR A 386 19.28 11.08 -4.03
CA THR A 386 20.63 10.85 -3.50
C THR A 386 20.97 11.82 -2.37
N ARG A 387 20.68 13.13 -2.55
CA ARG A 387 20.91 14.14 -1.51
C ARG A 387 20.10 13.83 -0.26
N HIS A 388 18.82 13.49 -0.41
CA HIS A 388 17.98 13.11 0.73
C HIS A 388 18.59 11.94 1.53
N GLY A 389 19.05 10.89 0.85
CA GLY A 389 19.74 9.77 1.50
C GLY A 389 21.01 10.18 2.24
N LEU A 390 21.83 11.05 1.63
CA LEU A 390 23.05 11.58 2.26
C LEU A 390 22.73 12.45 3.49
N ASP A 391 21.69 13.27 3.44
CA ASP A 391 21.25 14.10 4.56
C ASP A 391 20.82 13.21 5.74
N MET A 392 20.10 12.11 5.48
CA MET A 392 19.70 11.17 6.54
C MET A 392 20.91 10.44 7.14
N ALA A 393 21.83 9.93 6.31
CA ALA A 393 23.04 9.28 6.80
C ALA A 393 23.92 10.24 7.62
N THR A 394 24.01 11.51 7.21
CA THR A 394 24.78 12.54 7.92
C THR A 394 24.23 12.77 9.33
N LYS A 395 22.91 12.86 9.49
CA LYS A 395 22.27 12.98 10.82
C LYS A 395 22.64 11.81 11.73
N VAL A 396 22.58 10.58 11.22
CA VAL A 396 22.96 9.39 12.00
C VAL A 396 24.44 9.43 12.38
N PHE A 397 25.32 9.85 11.46
CA PHE A 397 26.75 9.97 11.74
C PHE A 397 27.07 10.99 12.84
N GLU A 398 26.28 12.06 12.95
CA GLU A 398 26.38 13.06 14.00
C GLU A 398 25.84 12.51 15.33
N GLU A 399 24.64 11.91 15.33
CA GLU A 399 24.03 11.28 16.50
C GLU A 399 24.95 10.26 17.18
N MET A 400 25.56 9.36 16.40
CA MET A 400 26.47 8.35 16.94
C MET A 400 27.80 8.94 17.42
N ALA A 401 28.31 10.01 16.79
CA ALA A 401 29.51 10.69 17.25
C ALA A 401 29.30 11.37 18.61
N HIS A 402 28.08 11.83 18.89
CA HIS A 402 27.73 12.41 20.19
C HIS A 402 27.49 11.36 21.28
N ALA A 403 27.08 10.14 20.92
CA ALA A 403 26.91 9.03 21.87
C ALA A 403 28.25 8.49 22.42
N ASP A 404 29.35 8.68 21.69
CA ASP A 404 30.71 8.23 22.06
C ASP A 404 31.50 9.26 22.92
N LEU A 405 30.92 10.42 23.26
CA LEU A 405 31.54 11.38 24.16
C LEU A 405 31.22 11.04 25.62
N PRO A 406 32.23 10.88 26.51
CA PRO A 406 31.97 10.61 27.92
C PRO A 406 31.23 11.79 28.58
N ALA A 407 30.22 11.45 29.41
CA ALA A 407 29.39 12.38 30.16
C ALA A 407 30.16 13.21 31.20
#